data_AF-A0A1E7RT34-F1
#
_entry.id   AF-A0A1E7RT34-F1
#
_cell.length_a   1.000
_cell.length_b   1.000
_cell.length_c   1.000
_cell.angle_alpha   90.00
_cell.angle_beta   90.00
_cell.angle_gamma   90.00
#
_symmetry.space_group_name_H-M   'P 1'
#
loop_
_entity.id
_entity.type
_entity.pdbx_description
1 polymer ?
#
loop_
_entity_poly.entity_id
_entity_poly.type
_entity_poly.pdbx_seq_one_letter_code
_entity_poly.pdbx_strand_id
1 'polypeptide(L)' 'MENDASFTIEAAYRNNWEPVPEGEFTTFEKALAAMKEVEVSLGWRGLRIVDADKKVWIYGLEEETSDEDEDEEEGA' A
#
# COMPACT_ATOMS: atom_id res chain seq x y z
N MET A 1 -9.68 -25.67 0.64
CA MET A 1 -8.47 -24.92 0.26
C MET A 1 -8.39 -23.76 1.22
N GLU A 2 -7.51 -23.87 2.20
CA GLU A 2 -7.15 -22.74 3.05
C GLU A 2 -6.67 -21.63 2.11
N ASN A 3 -7.41 -20.52 2.05
CA ASN A 3 -6.88 -19.30 1.49
C ASN A 3 -5.97 -18.77 2.60
N ASP A 4 -4.68 -19.07 2.50
CA ASP A 4 -3.65 -18.35 3.24
C ASP A 4 -3.75 -16.88 2.81
N ALA A 5 -4.57 -16.10 3.52
CA ALA A 5 -4.60 -14.66 3.36
C ALA A 5 -3.21 -14.14 3.73
N SER A 6 -2.37 -13.95 2.71
CA SER A 6 -1.00 -13.48 2.83
C SER A 6 -0.97 -12.01 2.45
N PHE A 7 -0.70 -11.17 3.44
CA PHE A 7 -0.44 -9.74 3.28
C PHE A 7 1.07 -9.54 3.15
N THR A 8 1.51 -8.97 2.04
CA THR A 8 2.92 -8.69 1.78
C THR A 8 3.14 -7.19 1.77
N ILE A 9 4.08 -6.71 2.59
CA ILE A 9 4.56 -5.34 2.55
C ILE A 9 5.56 -5.24 1.41
N GLU A 10 5.29 -4.34 0.48
CA GLU A 10 6.21 -3.96 -0.58
C GLU A 10 6.69 -2.53 -0.34
N ALA A 11 7.98 -2.32 -0.58
CA ALA A 11 8.57 -1.00 -0.59
C ALA A 11 8.79 -0.58 -2.04
N ALA A 12 8.52 0.69 -2.33
CA ALA A 12 9.03 1.30 -3.55
C ALA A 12 10.56 1.15 -3.53
N TYR A 13 11.25 0.95 -4.64
CA TYR A 13 12.69 0.93 -4.78
C TYR A 13 12.98 1.23 -6.25
N ARG A 14 13.66 2.35 -6.53
CA ARG A 14 14.04 2.75 -7.90
C ARG A 14 12.87 2.66 -8.92
N ASN A 15 11.69 3.15 -8.54
CA ASN A 15 10.44 3.09 -9.32
C ASN A 15 9.80 1.70 -9.51
N ASN A 16 10.26 0.68 -8.77
CA ASN A 16 9.59 -0.62 -8.70
C ASN A 16 9.08 -0.86 -7.29
N TRP A 17 8.07 -1.72 -7.14
CA TRP A 17 7.64 -2.19 -5.83
C TRP A 17 8.24 -3.56 -5.61
N GLU A 18 9.03 -3.71 -4.55
CA GLU A 18 9.68 -4.97 -4.21
C GLU A 18 9.20 -5.44 -2.83
N PRO A 19 8.91 -6.74 -2.66
CA PRO A 19 8.50 -7.29 -1.38
C PRO A 19 9.64 -7.17 -0.36
N VAL A 20 9.30 -6.69 0.83
CA VAL A 20 10.23 -6.63 1.95
C VAL A 20 10.41 -8.05 2.49
N PRO A 21 11.64 -8.55 2.71
CA PRO A 21 11.88 -9.92 3.16
C PRO A 21 11.27 -10.25 4.54
N GLU A 22 11.05 -9.24 5.38
CA GLU A 22 10.33 -9.37 6.67
C GLU A 22 8.87 -8.88 6.58
N GLY A 23 8.35 -8.75 5.36
CA GLY A 23 7.07 -8.10 5.05
C GLY A 23 5.88 -9.05 4.90
N GLU A 24 6.00 -10.35 5.16
CA GLU A 24 4.90 -11.31 4.96
C GLU A 24 4.14 -11.59 6.25
N PHE A 25 2.81 -11.39 6.20
CA PHE A 25 1.93 -11.53 7.35
C PHE A 25 0.64 -12.25 7.00
N THR A 26 0.05 -12.96 7.95
CA THR A 26 -1.23 -13.66 7.77
C THR A 26 -2.46 -12.80 8.07
N THR A 27 -2.26 -11.59 8.60
CA THR A 27 -3.34 -10.66 8.93
C THR A 27 -2.96 -9.22 8.60
N PHE A 28 -3.95 -8.47 8.14
CA PHE A 28 -3.80 -7.05 7.80
C PHE A 28 -3.31 -6.22 9.00
N GLU A 29 -3.84 -6.46 10.21
CA GLU A 29 -3.43 -5.74 11.43
C GLU A 29 -1.94 -5.95 11.76
N LYS A 30 -1.40 -7.16 11.53
CA LYS A 30 0.03 -7.42 11.73
C LYS A 30 0.87 -6.69 10.67
N ALA A 31 0.42 -6.72 9.42
CA ALA A 31 1.09 -6.00 8.34
C ALA A 31 1.10 -4.48 8.61
N LEU A 32 -0.01 -3.92 9.10
CA LEU A 32 -0.09 -2.51 9.51
C LEU A 32 0.83 -2.17 10.68
N ALA A 33 0.89 -3.02 11.71
CA ALA A 33 1.76 -2.80 12.86
C ALA A 33 3.25 -2.83 12.43
N ALA A 34 3.62 -3.80 11.60
CA ALA A 34 4.97 -3.94 11.08
C ALA A 34 5.35 -2.83 10.10
N MET A 35 4.37 -2.23 9.40
CA MET A 35 4.60 -1.12 8.46
C MET A 35 5.36 0.04 9.11
N LYS A 36 5.04 0.38 10.36
CA LYS A 36 5.73 1.44 11.10
C LYS A 36 7.18 1.07 11.41
N GLU A 37 7.45 -0.20 11.72
CA GLU A 37 8.79 -0.70 11.96
C GLU A 37 9.62 -0.70 10.67
N VAL A 38 9.00 -1.12 9.56
CA VAL A 38 9.59 -1.10 8.21
C VAL A 38 9.87 0.34 7.76
N GLU A 39 8.97 1.29 8.01
CA GLU A 39 9.16 2.72 7.69
C GLU A 39 10.40 3.29 8.40
N VAL A 40 10.53 3.01 9.70
CA VAL A 40 11.68 3.47 10.50
C VAL A 40 12.98 2.78 10.04
N SER A 41 12.91 1.48 9.73
CA SER A 41 14.07 0.70 9.28
C SER A 41 14.59 1.14 7.91
N LEU A 42 13.67 1.40 6.96
CA LEU A 42 14.01 1.82 5.60
C LEU A 42 14.23 3.33 5.46
N GLY A 43 13.74 4.14 6.40
CA GLY A 43 13.96 5.59 6.45
C GLY A 43 13.17 6.40 5.41
N TRP A 44 12.11 5.86 4.82
CA TRP A 44 11.29 6.54 3.81
C TRP A 44 9.85 5.99 3.70
N ARG A 45 8.95 6.80 3.12
CA ARG A 45 7.48 6.66 3.15
C ARG A 45 6.86 5.90 1.97
N GLY A 46 7.65 5.13 1.22
CA GLY A 46 7.18 4.41 0.04
C GLY A 46 6.73 2.98 0.35
N LEU A 47 5.71 2.78 1.18
CA LEU A 47 5.27 1.44 1.60
C LEU A 47 3.84 1.14 1.15
N ARG A 48 3.57 -0.11 0.77
CA ARG A 48 2.22 -0.61 0.52
C ARG A 48 2.05 -2.03 1.04
N ILE A 49 0.84 -2.39 1.43
CA ILE A 49 0.45 -3.78 1.69
C ILE A 49 -0.29 -4.29 0.47
N VAL A 50 0.02 -5.52 0.05
CA VAL A 50 -0.67 -6.24 -1.02
C VAL A 50 -1.21 -7.55 -0.45
N ASP A 51 -2.49 -7.83 -0.68
CA ASP A 51 -3.12 -9.10 -0.32
C ASP A 51 -3.12 -10.10 -1.50
N ALA A 52 -3.37 -11.37 -1.22
CA ALA A 52 -3.56 -12.43 -2.22
C ALA A 52 -4.62 -12.09 -3.29
N ASP A 53 -5.64 -11.31 -2.95
CA ASP A 53 -6.67 -10.81 -3.86
C ASP A 53 -6.19 -9.60 -4.70
N LYS A 54 -4.89 -9.26 -4.64
CA LYS A 54 -4.26 -8.08 -5.28
C LYS A 54 -4.85 -6.74 -4.83
N LYS A 55 -5.54 -6.71 -3.68
CA LYS A 55 -5.90 -5.45 -3.02
C LYS A 55 -4.64 -4.77 -2.52
N VAL A 56 -4.52 -3.46 -2.75
CA VAL A 56 -3.35 -2.67 -2.40
C VAL A 56 -3.77 -1.58 -1.42
N TRP A 57 -3.04 -1.47 -0.30
CA TRP A 57 -3.18 -0.40 0.67
C TRP A 57 -1.87 0.37 0.76
N ILE A 58 -1.87 1.60 0.25
CA ILE A 58 -0.68 2.45 0.25
C ILE A 58 -0.62 3.18 1.59
N TYR A 59 0.56 3.25 2.19
CA TYR A 59 0.81 3.91 3.47
C TYR A 59 1.86 5.00 3.28
N GLY A 60 1.55 6.21 3.74
CA GLY A 60 2.50 7.33 3.73
C GLY A 60 2.56 8.14 2.44
N LEU A 61 1.85 7.73 1.38
CA LEU A 61 1.43 8.65 0.32
C LEU A 61 0.13 9.29 0.80
N GLU A 62 0.19 10.59 1.11
CA GLU A 62 -1.01 11.39 1.24
C GLU A 62 -1.84 11.14 -0.02
N GLU A 63 -3.08 10.74 0.19
CA GLU A 63 -4.06 10.53 -0.84
C GLU A 63 -4.22 11.86 -1.60
N GLU A 64 -3.41 12.09 -2.63
CA GLU A 64 -3.74 13.03 -3.68
C GLU A 64 -4.96 12.44 -4.37
N THR A 65 -6.10 12.72 -3.76
CA THR A 65 -7.44 12.63 -4.32
C THR A 65 -7.39 13.33 -5.67
N SER A 66 -7.16 12.53 -6.72
CA SER A 66 -7.56 12.90 -8.08
C SER A 66 -9.06 12.70 -8.19
N ASP A 67 -9.70 13.61 -8.92
CA ASP A 67 -11.10 13.64 -9.36
C ASP A 67 -12.11 14.34 -8.43
N GLU A 68 -12.06 15.68 -8.43
CA GLU A 68 -13.26 16.47 -8.74
C GLU A 68 -13.00 17.20 -10.07
N ASP A 69 -13.06 16.46 -11.19
CA ASP A 69 -13.49 17.05 -12.46
C ASP A 69 -15.02 17.21 -12.35
N GLU A 70 -15.48 18.34 -11.80
CA GLU A 70 -16.91 18.69 -11.82
C GLU A 70 -17.23 19.43 -13.13
N ASP A 71 -18.04 18.75 -13.94
CA ASP A 71 -18.59 19.04 -15.26
C ASP A 71 -18.51 20.48 -15.82
N GLU A 72 -18.02 20.54 -17.06
CA GLU A 72 -18.32 21.56 -18.05
C GLU A 72 -19.82 21.50 -18.39
N GLU A 73 -20.66 22.40 -17.86
CA GLU A 73 -21.97 22.71 -18.47
C GLU A 73 -21.90 24.02 -19.25
N GLU A 74 -21.85 23.90 -20.58
CA GLU A 74 -22.31 24.95 -21.48
C GLU A 74 -23.81 25.16 -21.29
N GLY A 75 -24.24 26.39 -20.94
CA GLY A 75 -25.67 26.66 -20.83
C GLY A 75 -26.07 28.11 -20.60
N ALA A 76 -26.55 28.73 -21.69
CA ALA A 76 -27.39 29.95 -21.83
C ALA A 76 -26.71 31.31 -22.09
#